data_AF-A0A3D4PBY3-F1
#
_entry.id   AF-A0A3D4PBY3-F1
#
_cell.length_a   1.000
_cell.length_b   1.000
_cell.length_c   1.000
_cell.angle_alpha   90.00
_cell.angle_beta   90.00
_cell.angle_gamma   90.00
#
_symmetry.space_group_name_H-M   'P 1'
#
loop_
_entity.id
_entity.type
_entity.pdbx_description
1 polymer ?
#
loop_
_entity_poly.entity_id
_entity_poly.type
_entity_poly.pdbx_seq_one_letter_code
_entity_poly.pdbx_strand_id
1 'polypeptide(L)'
;KQLDARQPPLLIPPVPEAMGPDEANLKRDQWETYSKAFLRDIIYPGAFKSEPNPFSGKFAEIILAYQDQDPQAFNQAVRDYQKLLKEYKIEKVSVPKLANEARFNNFSPFFYPGFLYIFAFVVTAISWMLPQIDRPANRAAMGLIFLTFAVHSWAIWMRIQISGRPPVTNLYSSAVFIGWAGVLFGLICEWLFKRGIGNVVAAVAGFASLWIAHGLAGDGD
;
A
#
# COMPACT_ATOMS: atom_id res chain seq x y z
N LYS A 1 9.05 21.75 20.63
CA LYS A 1 8.42 22.58 19.58
C LYS A 1 9.03 22.37 18.18
N GLN A 2 10.34 22.19 17.98
CA GLN A 2 10.91 21.99 16.62
C GLN A 2 10.79 20.57 16.04
N LEU A 3 10.69 19.51 16.87
CA LEU A 3 10.55 18.13 16.39
C LEU A 3 9.16 17.85 15.79
N ASP A 4 8.11 18.45 16.34
CA ASP A 4 6.72 18.26 15.85
C ASP A 4 6.47 18.97 14.51
N ALA A 5 7.26 19.99 14.17
CA ALA A 5 7.11 20.77 12.94
C ALA A 5 7.45 19.98 11.67
N ARG A 6 8.20 18.87 11.78
CA ARG A 6 8.56 18.01 10.65
C ARG A 6 7.61 16.84 10.44
N GLN A 7 6.50 16.76 11.19
CA GLN A 7 5.56 15.63 11.19
C GLN A 7 6.25 14.26 11.12
N PRO A 8 7.23 13.98 11.99
CA PRO A 8 7.87 12.67 12.04
C PRO A 8 6.84 11.56 12.26
N PRO A 9 7.09 10.34 11.74
CA PRO A 9 6.13 9.25 11.84
C PRO A 9 5.81 8.93 13.29
N LEU A 10 4.51 8.91 13.60
CA LEU A 10 4.01 8.51 14.90
C LEU A 10 3.92 6.98 14.92
N LEU A 11 4.77 6.36 15.75
CA LEU A 11 5.02 4.92 15.72
C LEU A 11 4.55 4.23 17.01
N ILE A 12 4.52 4.97 18.11
CA ILE A 12 4.23 4.41 19.43
C ILE A 12 2.77 4.70 19.80
N PRO A 13 1.96 3.64 20.04
CA PRO A 13 0.56 3.78 20.42
C PRO A 13 0.36 4.51 21.75
N PRO A 14 -0.82 5.13 21.93
CA PRO A 14 -1.24 5.64 23.22
C PRO A 14 -1.41 4.50 24.25
N VAL A 15 -1.22 4.83 25.52
CA VAL A 15 -1.41 3.92 26.66
C VAL A 15 -2.75 4.26 27.33
N PRO A 16 -3.56 3.26 27.74
CA PRO A 16 -4.81 3.50 28.48
C PRO A 16 -4.59 4.38 29.72
N GLU A 17 -5.55 5.25 30.03
CA GLU A 17 -5.48 6.21 31.16
C GLU A 17 -5.11 5.55 32.50
N ALA A 18 -5.46 4.28 32.71
CA ALA A 18 -5.19 3.53 33.93
C ALA A 18 -3.70 3.31 34.25
N MET A 19 -2.77 3.55 33.29
CA MET A 19 -1.32 3.38 33.48
C MET A 19 -0.54 4.71 33.38
N GLY A 20 -1.23 5.83 33.20
CA GLY A 20 -0.62 7.16 33.08
C GLY A 20 -0.65 7.94 34.40
N PRO A 21 0.24 8.93 34.61
CA PRO A 21 0.10 9.86 35.73
C PRO A 21 -1.20 10.67 35.60
N ASP A 22 -1.85 10.96 36.73
CA ASP A 22 -3.11 11.74 36.76
C ASP A 22 -2.95 13.18 36.23
N GLU A 23 -1.71 13.70 36.20
CA GLU A 23 -1.41 15.01 35.66
C GLU A 23 -1.64 15.08 34.14
N ALA A 24 -2.48 16.03 33.72
CA ALA A 24 -2.85 16.23 32.31
C ALA A 24 -1.65 16.38 31.35
N ASN A 25 -0.54 16.96 31.82
CA ASN A 25 0.68 17.17 31.00
C ASN A 25 1.54 15.91 30.85
N LEU A 26 1.26 14.85 31.61
CA LEU A 26 2.01 13.60 31.62
C LEU A 26 1.24 12.44 30.96
N LYS A 27 -0.03 12.65 30.57
CA LYS A 27 -0.83 11.66 29.86
C LYS A 27 -0.18 11.22 28.53
N ARG A 28 -0.48 9.99 28.13
CA ARG A 28 0.00 9.32 26.90
C ARG A 28 -1.18 8.82 26.06
N ASP A 29 -2.14 9.71 25.84
CA ASP A 29 -3.40 9.48 25.15
C ASP A 29 -3.32 9.64 23.62
N GLN A 30 -2.18 10.13 23.11
CA GLN A 30 -1.92 10.32 21.69
C GLN A 30 -0.78 9.44 21.19
N TRP A 31 -0.79 9.17 19.89
CA TRP A 31 0.32 8.54 19.19
C TRP A 31 1.58 9.42 19.28
N GLU A 32 2.71 8.80 19.54
CA GLU A 32 3.98 9.49 19.73
C GLU A 32 5.05 9.00 18.74
N THR A 33 6.04 9.86 18.47
CA THR A 33 7.25 9.42 17.79
C THR A 33 8.04 8.47 18.70
N TYR A 34 8.76 7.54 18.10
CA TYR A 34 9.63 6.63 18.86
C TYR A 34 10.62 7.39 19.75
N SER A 35 11.30 8.41 19.21
CA SER A 35 12.26 9.21 19.99
C SER A 35 11.62 9.91 21.18
N LYS A 36 10.40 10.46 21.04
CA LYS A 36 9.68 11.10 22.15
C LYS A 36 9.32 10.08 23.21
N ALA A 37 8.72 8.95 22.83
CA ALA A 37 8.33 7.89 23.75
C ALA A 37 9.55 7.33 24.51
N PHE A 38 10.61 6.99 23.78
CA PHE A 38 11.85 6.48 24.33
C PHE A 38 12.50 7.43 25.35
N LEU A 39 12.62 8.72 25.03
CA LEU A 39 13.16 9.70 25.97
C LEU A 39 12.27 9.86 27.21
N ARG A 40 10.94 9.85 27.05
CA ARG A 40 10.01 9.91 28.18
C ARG A 40 10.15 8.66 29.07
N ASP A 41 10.36 7.49 28.50
CA ASP A 41 10.53 6.23 29.26
C ASP A 41 11.85 6.15 30.04
N ILE A 42 12.87 6.89 29.63
CA ILE A 42 14.11 7.03 30.41
C ILE A 42 13.92 8.03 31.55
N ILE A 43 13.29 9.17 31.29
CA ILE A 43 13.25 10.30 32.22
C ILE A 43 12.13 10.15 33.27
N TYR A 44 10.95 9.70 32.86
CA TYR A 44 9.74 9.85 33.66
C TYR A 44 9.61 8.83 34.81
N PRO A 45 10.02 7.56 34.67
CA PRO A 45 9.96 6.62 35.79
C PRO A 45 10.78 7.08 37.01
N GLY A 46 11.96 7.68 36.77
CA GLY A 46 12.83 8.19 37.84
C GLY A 46 12.39 9.53 38.42
N ALA A 47 11.90 10.46 37.59
CA ALA A 47 11.53 11.81 38.02
C ALA A 47 10.07 11.94 38.50
N PHE A 48 9.15 11.13 37.97
CA PHE A 48 7.69 11.31 38.12
C PHE A 48 6.94 10.02 38.52
N LYS A 49 7.65 8.92 38.86
CA LYS A 49 7.06 7.63 39.27
C LYS A 49 5.99 7.10 38.30
N SER A 50 6.19 7.27 36.99
CA SER A 50 5.31 6.75 35.95
C SER A 50 5.79 5.41 35.43
N GLU A 51 4.87 4.52 35.04
CA GLU A 51 5.26 3.31 34.30
C GLU A 51 5.71 3.63 32.86
N PRO A 52 6.77 2.97 32.35
CA PRO A 52 7.21 3.15 30.98
C PRO A 52 6.20 2.61 29.97
N ASN A 53 6.23 3.11 28.73
CA ASN A 53 5.33 2.68 27.68
C ASN A 53 5.74 1.25 27.25
N PRO A 54 4.88 0.24 27.37
CA PRO A 54 5.25 -1.12 27.02
C PRO A 54 5.56 -1.29 25.52
N PHE A 55 5.02 -0.41 24.66
CA PHE A 55 5.26 -0.44 23.21
C PHE A 55 6.64 0.08 22.81
N SER A 56 7.19 1.07 23.50
CA SER A 56 8.48 1.66 23.13
C SER A 56 9.62 0.64 23.29
N GLY A 57 9.65 -0.07 24.42
CA GLY A 57 10.65 -1.10 24.70
C GLY A 57 10.54 -2.27 23.72
N LYS A 58 9.32 -2.75 23.46
CA LYS A 58 9.10 -3.82 22.48
C LYS A 58 9.46 -3.40 21.05
N PHE A 59 9.27 -2.14 20.69
CA PHE A 59 9.72 -1.62 19.41
C PHE A 59 11.26 -1.52 19.33
N ALA A 60 11.93 -1.17 20.44
CA ALA A 60 13.38 -1.18 20.53
C ALA A 60 13.96 -2.59 20.30
N GLU A 61 13.35 -3.64 20.84
CA GLU A 61 13.73 -5.04 20.60
C GLU A 61 13.71 -5.39 19.09
N ILE A 62 12.71 -4.89 18.35
CA ILE A 62 12.61 -5.08 16.90
C ILE A 62 13.78 -4.39 16.17
N ILE A 63 14.10 -3.14 16.55
CA ILE A 63 15.21 -2.38 15.94
C ILE A 63 16.55 -3.06 16.21
N LEU A 64 16.78 -3.50 17.45
CA LEU A 64 18.03 -4.16 17.84
C LEU A 64 18.20 -5.48 17.08
N ALA A 65 17.18 -6.32 17.03
CA ALA A 65 17.24 -7.57 16.28
C ALA A 65 17.46 -7.35 14.76
N TYR A 66 16.91 -6.28 14.21
CA TYR A 66 17.17 -5.88 12.82
C TYR A 66 18.62 -5.43 12.61
N GLN A 67 19.16 -4.63 13.53
CA GLN A 67 20.55 -4.17 13.49
C GLN A 67 21.54 -5.34 13.58
N ASP A 68 21.24 -6.33 14.42
CA ASP A 68 22.06 -7.54 14.61
C ASP A 68 21.89 -8.56 13.46
N GLN A 69 21.03 -8.26 12.48
CA GLN A 69 20.69 -9.14 11.36
C GLN A 69 20.20 -10.53 11.79
N ASP A 70 19.57 -10.67 12.97
CA ASP A 70 18.99 -11.92 13.47
C ASP A 70 17.52 -12.03 13.06
N PRO A 71 17.19 -12.84 12.03
CA PRO A 71 15.81 -12.94 11.54
C PRO A 71 14.91 -13.68 12.54
N GLN A 72 15.45 -14.57 13.38
CA GLN A 72 14.67 -15.33 14.34
C GLN A 72 14.24 -14.43 15.50
N ALA A 73 15.19 -13.66 16.06
CA ALA A 73 14.91 -12.69 17.11
C ALA A 73 13.96 -11.60 16.60
N PHE A 74 14.18 -11.09 15.38
CA PHE A 74 13.31 -10.08 14.77
C PHE A 74 11.86 -10.56 14.66
N ASN A 75 11.65 -11.75 14.10
CA ASN A 75 10.31 -12.32 13.94
C ASN A 75 9.63 -12.57 15.29
N GLN A 76 10.39 -12.92 16.32
CA GLN A 76 9.86 -13.09 17.66
C GLN A 76 9.44 -11.74 18.28
N ALA A 77 10.31 -10.73 18.22
CA ALA A 77 10.01 -9.38 18.71
C ALA A 77 8.77 -8.77 18.03
N VAL A 78 8.63 -8.95 16.71
CA VAL A 78 7.44 -8.51 15.96
C VAL A 78 6.17 -9.24 16.44
N ARG A 79 6.23 -10.56 16.65
CA ARG A 79 5.07 -11.32 17.16
C ARG A 79 4.65 -10.84 18.55
N ASP A 80 5.61 -10.57 19.42
CA ASP A 80 5.31 -10.13 20.78
C ASP A 80 4.78 -8.69 20.80
N TYR A 81 5.29 -7.81 19.94
CA TYR A 81 4.71 -6.49 19.71
C TYR A 81 3.26 -6.57 19.20
N GLN A 82 2.97 -7.47 18.25
CA GLN A 82 1.60 -7.68 17.75
C GLN A 82 0.65 -8.24 18.81
N LYS A 83 1.12 -9.10 19.72
CA LYS A 83 0.33 -9.57 20.87
C LYS A 83 -0.02 -8.42 21.79
N LEU A 84 0.97 -7.57 22.12
CA LEU A 84 0.78 -6.41 22.97
C LEU A 84 -0.26 -5.44 22.39
N LEU A 85 -0.20 -5.16 21.08
CA LEU A 85 -1.21 -4.32 20.40
C LEU A 85 -2.64 -4.88 20.53
N LYS A 86 -2.80 -6.21 20.49
CA LYS A 86 -4.10 -6.87 20.65
C LYS A 86 -4.59 -6.81 22.09
N GLU A 87 -3.70 -7.04 23.05
CA GLU A 87 -4.00 -7.02 24.48
C GLU A 87 -4.53 -5.65 24.92
N TYR A 88 -3.87 -4.59 24.48
CA TYR A 88 -4.24 -3.21 24.80
C TYR A 88 -5.38 -2.65 23.94
N LYS A 89 -5.92 -3.44 23.00
CA LYS A 89 -7.04 -3.06 22.12
C LYS A 89 -6.87 -1.69 21.48
N ILE A 90 -5.66 -1.37 21.00
CA ILE A 90 -5.38 -0.08 20.39
C ILE A 90 -6.34 0.16 19.22
N GLU A 91 -7.17 1.20 19.36
CA GLU A 91 -8.19 1.52 18.36
C GLU A 91 -7.56 1.79 16.98
N LYS A 92 -8.29 1.43 15.92
CA LYS A 92 -7.89 1.61 14.51
C LYS A 92 -6.69 0.77 14.03
N VAL A 93 -6.12 -0.11 14.86
CA VAL A 93 -5.07 -1.06 14.43
C VAL A 93 -5.66 -2.45 14.21
N SER A 94 -5.74 -2.87 12.94
CA SER A 94 -6.16 -4.23 12.56
C SER A 94 -4.97 -4.99 11.97
N VAL A 95 -4.44 -5.97 12.71
CA VAL A 95 -3.30 -6.81 12.28
C VAL A 95 -3.58 -7.53 10.94
N PRO A 96 -4.78 -8.14 10.71
CA PRO A 96 -5.09 -8.75 9.42
C PRO A 96 -5.11 -7.73 8.26
N LYS A 97 -5.63 -6.54 8.51
CA LYS A 97 -5.67 -5.46 7.51
C LYS A 97 -4.26 -5.01 7.13
N LEU A 98 -3.38 -4.87 8.12
CA LEU A 98 -1.98 -4.50 7.93
C LEU A 98 -1.20 -5.58 7.16
N ALA A 99 -1.44 -6.86 7.44
CA ALA A 99 -0.84 -7.96 6.69
C ALA A 99 -1.29 -7.98 5.23
N ASN A 100 -2.56 -7.69 4.96
CA ASN A 100 -3.09 -7.58 3.60
C ASN A 100 -2.50 -6.40 2.85
N GLU A 101 -2.33 -5.26 3.51
CA GLU A 101 -1.66 -4.08 2.95
C GLU A 101 -0.19 -4.36 2.62
N ALA A 102 0.55 -5.02 3.51
CA ALA A 102 1.93 -5.41 3.25
C ALA A 102 2.06 -6.34 2.04
N ARG A 103 1.16 -7.32 1.91
CA ARG A 103 1.11 -8.22 0.74
C ARG A 103 0.77 -7.46 -0.54
N PHE A 104 -0.18 -6.54 -0.47
CA PHE A 104 -0.60 -5.70 -1.58
C PHE A 104 0.57 -4.82 -2.08
N ASN A 105 1.28 -4.15 -1.18
CA ASN A 105 2.44 -3.33 -1.55
C ASN A 105 3.57 -4.18 -2.13
N ASN A 106 3.87 -5.35 -1.55
CA ASN A 106 4.94 -6.21 -2.05
C ASN A 106 4.66 -6.71 -3.48
N PHE A 107 3.41 -7.06 -3.80
CA PHE A 107 3.05 -7.48 -5.15
C PHE A 107 3.06 -6.34 -6.17
N SER A 108 3.00 -5.07 -5.74
CA SER A 108 3.01 -3.89 -6.63
C SER A 108 2.04 -4.01 -7.82
N PRO A 109 0.74 -4.23 -7.57
CA PRO A 109 -0.26 -4.61 -8.58
C PRO A 109 -0.60 -3.54 -9.62
N PHE A 110 -0.03 -2.35 -9.53
CA PHE A 110 -0.17 -1.31 -10.55
C PHE A 110 1.07 -1.14 -11.42
N PHE A 111 2.23 -1.63 -10.96
CA PHE A 111 3.48 -1.53 -11.70
C PHE A 111 3.60 -2.61 -12.78
N TYR A 112 3.47 -3.88 -12.40
CA TYR A 112 3.60 -4.99 -13.34
C TYR A 112 2.54 -5.01 -14.46
N PRO A 113 1.24 -4.74 -14.19
CA PRO A 113 0.24 -4.65 -15.25
C PRO A 113 0.50 -3.58 -16.31
N GLY A 114 1.19 -2.48 -15.94
CA GLY A 114 1.62 -1.47 -16.90
C GLY A 114 2.47 -2.06 -18.02
N PHE A 115 3.43 -2.93 -17.69
CA PHE A 115 4.27 -3.62 -18.67
C PHE A 115 3.51 -4.67 -19.48
N LEU A 116 2.51 -5.34 -18.87
CA LEU A 116 1.66 -6.28 -19.61
C LEU A 116 0.82 -5.57 -20.67
N TYR A 117 0.35 -4.34 -20.41
CA TYR A 117 -0.30 -3.52 -21.42
C TYR A 117 0.66 -3.17 -22.57
N ILE A 118 1.89 -2.74 -22.28
CA ILE A 118 2.90 -2.50 -23.32
C ILE A 118 3.15 -3.78 -24.14
N PHE A 119 3.29 -4.93 -23.49
CA PHE A 119 3.51 -6.19 -24.19
C PHE A 119 2.33 -6.55 -25.10
N ALA A 120 1.08 -6.37 -24.63
CA ALA A 120 -0.10 -6.57 -25.45
C ALA A 120 -0.17 -5.61 -26.65
N PHE A 121 0.26 -4.35 -26.47
CA PHE A 121 0.39 -3.38 -27.56
C PHE A 121 1.38 -3.87 -28.62
N VAL A 122 2.57 -4.34 -28.21
CA VAL A 122 3.59 -4.86 -29.13
C VAL A 122 3.08 -6.09 -29.88
N VAL A 123 2.43 -7.04 -29.20
CA VAL A 123 1.82 -8.22 -29.85
C VAL A 123 0.77 -7.80 -30.88
N THR A 124 -0.03 -6.78 -30.57
CA THR A 124 -1.04 -6.23 -31.49
C THR A 124 -0.39 -5.53 -32.69
N ALA A 125 0.70 -4.78 -32.48
CA ALA A 125 1.42 -4.13 -33.59
C ALA A 125 2.06 -5.15 -34.53
N ILE A 126 2.67 -6.21 -33.99
CA ILE A 126 3.27 -7.29 -34.78
C ILE A 126 2.21 -8.07 -35.57
N SER A 127 1.00 -8.24 -35.01
CA SER A 127 -0.10 -8.94 -35.70
C SER A 127 -0.45 -8.27 -37.03
N TRP A 128 -0.40 -6.93 -37.09
CA TRP A 128 -0.63 -6.17 -38.32
C TRP A 128 0.51 -6.25 -39.33
N MET A 129 1.75 -6.44 -38.88
CA MET A 129 2.92 -6.59 -39.76
C MET A 129 3.00 -7.99 -40.38
N LEU A 130 2.41 -9.00 -39.72
CA LEU A 130 2.46 -10.40 -40.11
C LEU A 130 1.04 -10.96 -40.33
N PRO A 131 0.47 -10.79 -41.55
CA PRO A 131 -0.89 -11.23 -41.85
C PRO A 131 -1.16 -12.71 -41.58
N GLN A 132 -0.12 -13.56 -41.59
CA GLN A 132 -0.24 -14.99 -41.33
C GLN A 132 -0.64 -15.30 -39.88
N ILE A 133 -0.30 -14.42 -38.93
CA ILE A 133 -0.56 -14.61 -37.49
C ILE A 133 -1.52 -13.57 -36.91
N ASP A 134 -2.10 -12.70 -37.75
CA ASP A 134 -2.98 -11.59 -37.35
C ASP A 134 -4.06 -12.05 -36.34
N ARG A 135 -4.90 -13.02 -36.75
CA ARG A 135 -5.99 -13.54 -35.91
C ARG A 135 -5.54 -14.17 -34.59
N PRO A 136 -4.59 -15.13 -34.56
CA PRO A 136 -4.16 -15.71 -33.30
C PRO A 136 -3.43 -14.69 -32.40
N ALA A 137 -2.62 -13.79 -32.96
CA ALA A 137 -1.92 -12.77 -32.20
C ALA A 137 -2.88 -11.74 -31.58
N ASN A 138 -3.89 -11.27 -32.33
CA ASN A 138 -4.90 -10.36 -31.79
C ASN A 138 -5.75 -11.00 -30.69
N ARG A 139 -6.06 -12.29 -30.82
CA ARG A 139 -6.73 -13.04 -29.74
C ARG A 139 -5.85 -13.20 -28.51
N ALA A 140 -4.57 -13.49 -28.70
CA ALA A 140 -3.60 -13.58 -27.60
C ALA A 140 -3.45 -12.24 -26.89
N ALA A 141 -3.32 -11.13 -27.64
CA ALA A 141 -3.27 -9.78 -27.08
C ALA A 141 -4.55 -9.42 -26.31
N MET A 142 -5.72 -9.74 -26.86
CA MET A 142 -7.00 -9.51 -26.16
C MET A 142 -7.10 -10.33 -24.86
N GLY A 143 -6.68 -11.60 -24.90
CA GLY A 143 -6.64 -12.45 -23.71
C GLY A 143 -5.68 -11.92 -22.65
N LEU A 144 -4.52 -11.41 -23.06
CA LEU A 144 -3.54 -10.77 -22.18
C LEU A 144 -4.09 -9.47 -21.57
N ILE A 145 -4.75 -8.63 -22.37
CA ILE A 145 -5.39 -7.40 -21.88
C ILE A 145 -6.49 -7.73 -20.88
N PHE A 146 -7.30 -8.76 -21.15
CA PHE A 146 -8.33 -9.21 -20.24
C PHE A 146 -7.74 -9.70 -18.91
N LEU A 147 -6.68 -10.52 -18.94
CA LEU A 147 -5.97 -10.94 -17.74
C LEU A 147 -5.41 -9.74 -16.96
N THR A 148 -4.78 -8.80 -17.66
CA THR A 148 -4.23 -7.57 -17.08
C THR A 148 -5.32 -6.71 -16.46
N PHE A 149 -6.48 -6.59 -17.12
CA PHE A 149 -7.66 -5.90 -16.62
C PHE A 149 -8.25 -6.57 -15.37
N ALA A 150 -8.23 -7.91 -15.28
CA ALA A 150 -8.65 -8.63 -14.08
C ALA A 150 -7.73 -8.32 -12.89
N VAL A 151 -6.41 -8.32 -13.09
CA VAL A 151 -5.43 -7.93 -12.07
C VAL A 151 -5.64 -6.47 -11.66
N HIS A 152 -5.83 -5.56 -12.63
CA HIS A 152 -6.11 -4.15 -12.38
C HIS A 152 -7.40 -3.96 -11.56
N SER A 153 -8.47 -4.69 -11.89
CA SER A 153 -9.75 -4.66 -11.17
C SER A 153 -9.59 -5.16 -9.73
N TRP A 154 -8.87 -6.26 -9.53
CA TRP A 154 -8.55 -6.78 -8.20
C TRP A 154 -7.72 -5.77 -7.39
N ALA A 155 -6.77 -5.08 -8.03
CA ALA A 155 -5.95 -4.06 -7.39
C ALA A 155 -6.77 -2.89 -6.85
N ILE A 156 -7.74 -2.40 -7.65
CA ILE A 156 -8.68 -1.35 -7.23
C ILE A 156 -9.53 -1.84 -6.05
N TRP A 157 -10.08 -3.06 -6.13
CA TRP A 157 -10.88 -3.64 -5.06
C TRP A 157 -10.10 -3.75 -3.74
N MET A 158 -8.86 -4.26 -3.79
CA MET A 158 -7.98 -4.33 -2.61
C MET A 158 -7.68 -2.94 -2.04
N ARG A 159 -7.41 -1.94 -2.89
CA ARG A 159 -7.24 -0.53 -2.47
C ARG A 159 -8.46 -0.02 -1.71
N ILE A 160 -9.68 -0.34 -2.15
CA ILE A 160 -10.91 0.07 -1.46
C ILE A 160 -11.02 -0.63 -0.10
N GLN A 161 -10.73 -1.93 -0.02
CA GLN A 161 -10.77 -2.70 1.24
C GLN A 161 -9.73 -2.19 2.26
N ILE A 162 -8.51 -1.86 1.80
CA ILE A 162 -7.42 -1.36 2.66
C ILE A 162 -7.69 0.09 3.09
N SER A 163 -8.03 0.97 2.15
CA SER A 163 -8.18 2.40 2.48
C SER A 163 -9.53 2.73 3.13
N GLY A 164 -10.55 1.89 2.94
CA GLY A 164 -11.92 2.13 3.43
C GLY A 164 -12.63 3.29 2.75
N ARG A 165 -12.07 3.84 1.67
CA ARG A 165 -12.60 4.97 0.91
C ARG A 165 -12.81 4.60 -0.56
N PRO A 166 -13.76 5.24 -1.27
CA PRO A 166 -13.97 5.00 -2.69
C PRO A 166 -12.76 5.44 -3.53
N PRO A 167 -12.61 4.90 -4.75
CA PRO A 167 -11.42 5.06 -5.60
C PRO A 167 -11.28 6.45 -6.25
N VAL A 168 -12.06 7.45 -5.86
CA VAL A 168 -12.04 8.81 -6.45
C VAL A 168 -11.86 9.85 -5.35
N THR A 169 -10.90 9.60 -4.45
CA THR A 169 -10.65 10.46 -3.28
C THR A 169 -9.30 11.19 -3.35
N ASN A 170 -8.41 10.81 -4.27
CA ASN A 170 -7.20 11.55 -4.62
C ASN A 170 -6.92 11.47 -6.14
N LEU A 171 -5.93 12.23 -6.62
CA LEU A 171 -5.59 12.24 -8.04
C LEU A 171 -5.02 10.89 -8.48
N TYR A 172 -4.21 10.26 -7.63
CA TYR A 172 -3.69 8.90 -7.87
C TYR A 172 -4.82 7.92 -8.22
N SER A 173 -5.83 7.82 -7.35
CA SER A 173 -6.88 6.81 -7.46
C SER A 173 -7.80 7.11 -8.64
N SER A 174 -8.02 8.40 -8.92
CA SER A 174 -8.77 8.86 -10.09
C SER A 174 -8.06 8.48 -11.40
N ALA A 175 -6.74 8.67 -11.50
CA ALA A 175 -5.97 8.28 -12.68
C ALA A 175 -6.07 6.77 -12.95
N VAL A 176 -5.90 5.94 -11.92
CA VAL A 176 -6.06 4.48 -12.00
C VAL A 176 -7.46 4.10 -12.48
N PHE A 177 -8.51 4.72 -11.93
CA PHE A 177 -9.90 4.43 -12.27
C PHE A 177 -10.27 4.83 -13.71
N ILE A 178 -9.79 5.99 -14.19
CA ILE A 178 -10.00 6.43 -15.57
C ILE A 178 -9.33 5.45 -16.55
N GLY A 179 -8.11 5.00 -16.22
CA GLY A 179 -7.41 3.95 -16.95
C GLY A 179 -8.22 2.67 -17.07
N TRP A 180 -8.76 2.20 -15.94
CA TRP A 180 -9.64 1.03 -15.89
C TRP A 180 -10.85 1.18 -16.82
N ALA A 181 -11.52 2.34 -16.83
CA ALA A 181 -12.64 2.60 -17.72
C ALA A 181 -12.22 2.60 -19.20
N GLY A 182 -11.07 3.17 -19.53
CA GLY A 182 -10.50 3.16 -20.89
C GLY A 182 -10.15 1.75 -21.39
N VAL A 183 -9.61 0.90 -20.52
CA VAL A 183 -9.33 -0.51 -20.83
C VAL A 183 -10.63 -1.27 -21.08
N LEU A 184 -11.64 -1.09 -20.23
CA LEU A 184 -12.96 -1.71 -20.42
C LEU A 184 -13.59 -1.29 -21.75
N PHE A 185 -13.51 -0.01 -22.10
CA PHE A 185 -13.97 0.49 -23.39
C PHE A 185 -13.21 -0.18 -24.56
N GLY A 186 -11.88 -0.25 -24.49
CA GLY A 186 -11.09 -0.92 -25.52
C GLY A 186 -11.40 -2.41 -25.67
N LEU A 187 -11.66 -3.12 -24.57
CA LEU A 187 -12.12 -4.52 -24.60
C LEU A 187 -13.49 -4.67 -25.29
N ILE A 188 -14.43 -3.77 -25.02
CA ILE A 188 -15.74 -3.74 -25.68
C ILE A 188 -15.58 -3.46 -27.18
N CYS A 189 -14.73 -2.49 -27.54
CA CYS A 189 -14.41 -2.19 -28.93
C CYS A 189 -13.79 -3.38 -29.65
N GLU A 190 -12.84 -4.08 -29.02
CA GLU A 190 -12.22 -5.26 -29.64
C GLU A 190 -13.24 -6.39 -29.81
N TRP A 191 -14.13 -6.59 -28.85
CA TRP A 191 -15.19 -7.58 -28.94
C TRP A 191 -16.15 -7.33 -30.12
N LEU A 192 -16.42 -6.06 -30.45
CA LEU A 192 -17.26 -5.66 -31.58
C LEU A 192 -16.51 -5.68 -32.93
N PHE A 193 -15.33 -5.06 -33.00
CA PHE A 193 -14.62 -4.82 -34.25
C PHE A 193 -13.62 -5.93 -34.63
N LYS A 194 -13.05 -6.64 -33.65
CA LYS A 194 -12.14 -7.80 -33.83
C LYS A 194 -10.99 -7.55 -34.83
N ARG A 195 -10.40 -6.36 -34.79
CA ARG A 195 -9.35 -5.88 -35.71
C ARG A 195 -8.05 -5.47 -35.00
N GLY A 196 -7.95 -5.67 -33.69
CA GLY A 196 -6.82 -5.23 -32.87
C GLY A 196 -6.87 -3.75 -32.45
N ILE A 197 -7.78 -2.93 -33.01
CA ILE A 197 -7.90 -1.51 -32.65
C ILE A 197 -8.29 -1.35 -31.16
N GLY A 198 -9.21 -2.19 -30.68
CA GLY A 198 -9.63 -2.15 -29.28
C GLY A 198 -8.50 -2.58 -28.34
N ASN A 199 -7.66 -3.54 -28.77
CA ASN A 199 -6.46 -3.93 -28.04
C ASN A 199 -5.47 -2.78 -27.88
N VAL A 200 -5.20 -2.01 -28.95
CA VAL A 200 -4.33 -0.84 -28.89
C VAL A 200 -4.89 0.22 -27.95
N VAL A 201 -6.19 0.56 -28.10
CA VAL A 201 -6.84 1.56 -27.24
C VAL A 201 -6.76 1.15 -25.77
N ALA A 202 -7.09 -0.11 -25.44
CA ALA A 202 -7.01 -0.62 -24.09
C ALA A 202 -5.58 -0.59 -23.53
N ALA A 203 -4.60 -1.04 -24.31
CA ALA A 203 -3.21 -1.09 -23.89
C ALA A 203 -2.62 0.30 -23.64
N VAL A 204 -2.85 1.26 -24.55
CA VAL A 204 -2.36 2.63 -24.41
C VAL A 204 -3.03 3.33 -23.24
N ALA A 205 -4.36 3.25 -23.14
CA ALA A 205 -5.10 3.87 -22.05
C ALA A 205 -4.67 3.31 -20.68
N GLY A 206 -4.59 1.98 -20.56
CA GLY A 206 -4.18 1.31 -19.32
C GLY A 206 -2.74 1.62 -18.92
N PHE A 207 -1.80 1.62 -19.87
CA PHE A 207 -0.40 1.97 -19.57
C PHE A 207 -0.25 3.44 -19.17
N ALA A 208 -0.78 4.37 -19.97
CA ALA A 208 -0.65 5.81 -19.72
C ALA A 208 -1.21 6.20 -18.36
N SER A 209 -2.39 5.66 -17.99
CA SER A 209 -2.98 5.93 -16.68
C SER A 209 -2.14 5.41 -15.51
N LEU A 210 -1.58 4.20 -15.64
CA LEU A 210 -0.77 3.59 -14.59
C LEU A 210 0.56 4.31 -14.44
N TRP A 211 1.12 4.79 -15.55
CA TRP A 211 2.34 5.60 -15.55
C TRP A 211 2.13 6.96 -14.87
N ILE A 212 1.02 7.65 -15.18
CA ILE A 212 0.64 8.90 -14.50
C ILE A 212 0.45 8.65 -13.00
N ALA A 213 -0.29 7.60 -12.64
CA ALA A 213 -0.49 7.23 -11.24
C ALA A 213 0.84 6.93 -10.53
N HIS A 214 1.79 6.28 -11.20
CA HIS A 214 3.12 6.03 -10.65
C HIS A 214 3.88 7.33 -10.38
N GLY A 215 3.80 8.32 -11.27
CA GLY A 215 4.36 9.66 -11.03
C GLY A 215 3.72 10.35 -9.82
N LEU A 216 2.39 10.35 -9.75
CA LEU A 216 1.65 10.95 -8.63
C LEU A 216 1.96 10.29 -7.27
N ALA A 217 2.24 8.98 -7.26
CA ALA A 217 2.65 8.29 -6.03
C ALA A 217 4.01 8.76 -5.49
N GLY A 218 4.90 9.24 -6.36
CA GLY A 218 6.20 9.81 -5.96
C GLY A 218 6.07 11.21 -5.34
N ASP A 219 5.07 11.98 -5.76
CA ASP A 219 4.86 13.37 -5.34
C ASP A 219 4.04 13.50 -4.04
N GLY A 220 3.55 12.38 -3.48
CA GLY A 220 2.96 12.33 -2.13
C GLY A 220 1.43 12.42 -2.05
N ASP A 221 0.72 12.11 -3.14
CA ASP A 221 -0.76 12.16 -3.24
C ASP A 221 -1.48 10.82 -2.93
#